data_AF-A0A9X2AX17-F1
#
_entry.id   AF-A0A9X2AX17-F1
#
_cell.length_a   1.000
_cell.length_b   1.000
_cell.length_c   1.000
_cell.angle_alpha   90.00
_cell.angle_beta   90.00
_cell.angle_gamma   90.00
#
_symmetry.space_group_name_H-M   'P 1'
#
loop_
_entity.id
_entity.type
_entity.pdbx_description
1 polymer ?
#
loop_
_entity_poly.entity_id
_entity_poly.type
_entity_poly.pdbx_seq_one_letter_code
_entity_poly.pdbx_strand_id
1 'polypeptide(L)'
;MLLLSLLFIAIIGFLAQTTGLCMVRGVKEAISGKPVFLISILLSGSLMWLAIGAAHFLGQPVTYATQFPTMMSALGGLIFGFGAAFNGGCGVSTISRFARGQVMMAATILGWLASWLLFSELLVGSAGKQYQLSAVAHMGTLITLSVILLIVAFKSDASTRTLWLSMLGIGAMAGLVFIYEPHWTPSGLLKSIGVSVWNGHDDSWPRVERFYLFVGLVLGMVIAAVITKSFKFELASVMRLFKHFMAGMLMGVGAVMAGGGNDSQLLVALPALSLAGLVATLCIVIGIYIGVTVQRRHSGTTLNIDE
;
A
#
# COMPACT_ATOMS: atom_id res chain seq x y z
N MET A 1 -7.02 -22.55 3.75
CA MET A 1 -6.30 -21.27 3.87
C MET A 1 -6.71 -20.29 2.76
N LEU A 2 -6.64 -20.65 1.48
CA LEU A 2 -7.06 -19.78 0.36
C LEU A 2 -8.43 -19.12 0.54
N LEU A 3 -9.49 -19.89 0.83
CA LEU A 3 -10.86 -19.34 0.99
C LEU A 3 -10.95 -18.30 2.12
N LEU A 4 -10.24 -18.54 3.23
CA LEU A 4 -10.17 -17.60 4.35
C LEU A 4 -9.40 -16.33 3.97
N SER A 5 -8.30 -16.47 3.24
CA SER A 5 -7.54 -15.34 2.70
C SER A 5 -8.36 -14.53 1.68
N LEU A 6 -9.18 -15.19 0.85
CA LEU A 6 -10.12 -14.55 -0.07
C LEU A 6 -11.23 -13.78 0.66
N LEU A 7 -11.73 -14.32 1.78
CA LEU A 7 -12.67 -13.60 2.63
C LEU A 7 -12.02 -12.36 3.23
N PHE A 8 -10.84 -12.50 3.86
CA PHE A 8 -10.14 -11.37 4.48
C PHE A 8 -9.75 -10.30 3.47
N ILE A 9 -9.23 -10.67 2.30
CA ILE A 9 -8.87 -9.67 1.27
C ILE A 9 -10.10 -8.93 0.73
N ALA A 10 -11.24 -9.60 0.59
CA ALA A 10 -12.48 -8.94 0.20
C ALA A 10 -12.96 -7.95 1.28
N ILE A 11 -12.85 -8.31 2.56
CA ILE A 11 -13.16 -7.39 3.67
C ILE A 11 -12.18 -6.22 3.70
N ILE A 12 -10.87 -6.45 3.47
CA ILE A 12 -9.88 -5.38 3.33
C ILE A 12 -10.26 -4.43 2.20
N GLY A 13 -10.67 -4.96 1.04
CA GLY A 13 -11.14 -4.14 -0.09
C GLY A 13 -12.36 -3.29 0.28
N PHE A 14 -13.34 -3.91 0.95
CA PHE A 14 -14.53 -3.21 1.44
C PHE A 14 -14.19 -2.09 2.44
N LEU A 15 -13.32 -2.37 3.41
CA LEU A 15 -12.88 -1.38 4.40
C LEU A 15 -12.01 -0.29 3.78
N ALA A 16 -11.09 -0.63 2.88
CA ALA A 16 -10.25 0.36 2.19
C ALA A 16 -11.11 1.35 1.39
N GLN A 17 -12.18 0.85 0.76
CA GLN A 17 -13.15 1.67 0.04
C GLN A 17 -13.97 2.58 0.98
N THR A 18 -14.55 2.01 2.03
CA THR A 18 -15.45 2.75 2.95
C THR A 18 -14.73 3.74 3.86
N THR A 19 -13.51 3.41 4.30
CA THR A 19 -12.66 4.32 5.09
C THR A 19 -11.99 5.39 4.22
N GLY A 20 -11.98 5.22 2.89
CA GLY A 20 -11.25 6.09 1.98
C GLY A 20 -9.74 6.03 2.19
N LEU A 21 -9.20 4.80 2.40
CA LEU A 21 -7.79 4.55 2.68
C LEU A 21 -6.90 5.14 1.57
N CYS A 22 -6.23 6.25 1.87
CA CYS A 22 -5.36 6.95 0.94
C CYS A 22 -4.27 7.69 1.70
N MET A 23 -3.01 7.35 1.42
CA MET A 23 -1.87 8.01 2.03
C MET A 23 -1.76 9.47 1.60
N VAL A 24 -2.13 9.81 0.35
CA VAL A 24 -2.15 11.19 -0.15
C VAL A 24 -3.14 12.05 0.65
N ARG A 25 -4.33 11.52 0.92
CA ARG A 25 -5.31 12.16 1.80
C ARG A 25 -4.77 12.32 3.22
N GLY A 26 -4.15 11.27 3.78
CA GLY A 26 -3.50 11.35 5.09
C GLY A 26 -2.47 12.47 5.19
N VAL A 27 -1.64 12.66 4.16
CA VAL A 27 -0.67 13.77 4.13
C VAL A 27 -1.38 15.12 4.00
N LYS A 28 -2.41 15.26 3.16
CA LYS A 28 -3.22 16.49 3.06
C LYS A 28 -3.85 16.86 4.41
N GLU A 29 -4.43 15.91 5.13
CA GLU A 29 -5.02 16.12 6.46
C GLU A 29 -3.95 16.48 7.51
N ALA A 30 -2.78 15.84 7.47
CA ALA A 30 -1.66 16.15 8.34
C ALA A 30 -1.13 17.59 8.13
N ILE A 31 -1.00 18.02 6.87
CA ILE A 31 -0.63 19.42 6.52
C ILE A 31 -1.67 20.41 7.09
N SER A 32 -2.93 20.00 7.17
CA SER A 32 -4.04 20.80 7.70
C SER A 32 -4.15 20.77 9.23
N GLY A 33 -3.19 20.15 9.93
CA GLY A 33 -3.17 20.05 11.40
C GLY A 33 -3.90 18.84 11.98
N LYS A 34 -4.38 17.89 11.15
CA LYS A 34 -5.08 16.66 11.58
C LYS A 34 -4.30 15.41 11.17
N PRO A 35 -3.17 15.08 11.83
CA PRO A 35 -2.29 13.99 11.40
C PRO A 35 -2.80 12.58 11.74
N VAL A 36 -3.87 12.47 12.54
CA VAL A 36 -4.34 11.19 13.10
C VAL A 36 -4.59 10.15 12.00
N PHE A 37 -5.22 10.52 10.89
CA PHE A 37 -5.46 9.61 9.77
C PHE A 37 -4.18 9.03 9.18
N LEU A 38 -3.17 9.87 8.95
CA LEU A 38 -1.86 9.43 8.45
C LEU A 38 -1.17 8.51 9.45
N ILE A 39 -1.16 8.86 10.73
CA ILE A 39 -0.52 8.06 11.78
C ILE A 39 -1.20 6.68 11.89
N SER A 40 -2.53 6.61 11.82
CA SER A 40 -3.27 5.34 11.82
C SER A 40 -2.94 4.47 10.61
N ILE A 41 -2.74 5.07 9.43
CA ILE A 41 -2.28 4.34 8.24
C ILE A 41 -0.88 3.77 8.48
N LEU A 42 0.07 4.60 8.93
CA LEU A 42 1.47 4.21 9.16
C LEU A 42 1.64 3.08 10.20
N LEU A 43 0.74 3.01 11.18
CA LEU A 43 0.79 2.04 12.28
C LEU A 43 -0.24 0.92 12.15
N SER A 44 -0.94 0.83 11.02
CA SER A 44 -2.01 -0.14 10.76
C SER A 44 -1.57 -1.59 10.95
N GLY A 45 -0.37 -1.94 10.48
CA GLY A 45 0.15 -3.31 10.55
C GLY A 45 0.72 -3.74 11.91
N SER A 46 0.54 -2.97 12.98
CA SER A 46 1.03 -3.33 14.32
C SER A 46 0.47 -4.67 14.83
N LEU A 47 -0.78 -5.00 14.50
CA LEU A 47 -1.43 -6.27 14.86
C LEU A 47 -0.97 -7.50 14.04
N MET A 48 0.04 -7.36 13.18
CA MET A 48 0.62 -8.46 12.42
C MET A 48 1.07 -9.63 13.30
N TRP A 49 1.46 -9.37 14.56
CA TRP A 49 1.88 -10.42 15.49
C TRP A 49 0.80 -11.48 15.74
N LEU A 50 -0.49 -11.15 15.59
CA LEU A 50 -1.59 -12.13 15.68
C LEU A 50 -1.49 -13.19 14.58
N ALA A 51 -1.17 -12.74 13.37
CA ALA A 51 -0.94 -13.61 12.22
C ALA A 51 0.32 -14.46 12.43
N ILE A 52 1.41 -13.85 12.91
CA ILE A 52 2.65 -14.54 13.23
C ILE A 52 2.42 -15.64 14.28
N GLY A 53 1.71 -15.32 15.36
CA GLY A 53 1.35 -16.27 16.41
C GLY A 53 0.53 -17.43 15.85
N ALA A 54 -0.49 -17.14 15.05
CA ALA A 54 -1.31 -18.17 14.39
C ALA A 54 -0.48 -19.08 13.49
N ALA A 55 0.46 -18.55 12.70
CA ALA A 55 1.35 -19.35 11.86
C ALA A 55 2.25 -20.27 12.70
N HIS A 56 2.77 -19.79 13.83
CA HIS A 56 3.56 -20.59 14.75
C HIS A 56 2.76 -21.77 15.32
N PHE A 57 1.52 -21.54 15.75
CA PHE A 57 0.62 -22.60 16.20
C PHE A 57 0.30 -23.64 15.12
N LEU A 58 0.28 -23.22 13.85
CA LEU A 58 0.04 -24.10 12.70
C LEU A 58 1.32 -24.77 12.17
N GLY A 59 2.47 -24.56 12.81
CA GLY A 59 3.76 -25.10 12.39
C GLY A 59 4.25 -24.59 11.02
N GLN A 60 3.74 -23.43 10.57
CA GLN A 60 4.13 -22.85 9.28
C GLN A 60 5.39 -21.99 9.44
N PRO A 61 6.40 -22.16 8.56
CA PRO A 61 7.57 -21.29 8.57
C PRO A 61 7.16 -19.87 8.16
N VAL A 62 7.52 -18.88 8.98
CA VAL A 62 7.30 -17.47 8.63
C VAL A 62 8.63 -16.80 8.36
N THR A 63 8.83 -16.37 7.11
CA THR A 63 10.00 -15.63 6.69
C THR A 63 9.63 -14.18 6.43
N TYR A 64 10.25 -13.26 7.16
CA TYR A 64 10.11 -11.82 6.91
C TYR A 64 11.36 -11.31 6.20
N ALA A 65 11.18 -10.47 5.18
CA ALA A 65 12.28 -9.83 4.50
C ALA A 65 12.68 -8.54 5.27
N THR A 66 13.64 -8.66 6.18
CA THR A 66 14.25 -7.53 6.90
C THR A 66 15.53 -7.08 6.21
N GLN A 67 15.50 -5.87 5.65
CA GLN A 67 16.62 -5.30 4.90
C GLN A 67 17.06 -3.95 5.48
N PHE A 68 18.36 -3.68 5.43
CA PHE A 68 18.91 -2.35 5.68
C PHE A 68 18.52 -1.37 4.55
N PRO A 69 18.31 -0.09 4.87
CA PRO A 69 17.94 0.90 3.87
C PRO A 69 19.11 1.17 2.91
N THR A 70 18.79 1.36 1.64
CA THR A 70 19.73 1.79 0.59
C THR A 70 19.30 3.14 0.02
N MET A 71 20.22 3.84 -0.63
CA MET A 71 19.89 5.11 -1.32
C MET A 71 18.80 4.90 -2.38
N MET A 72 18.79 3.76 -3.06
CA MET A 72 17.73 3.41 -4.01
C MET A 72 16.37 3.28 -3.31
N SER A 73 16.31 2.64 -2.14
CA SER A 73 15.05 2.52 -1.39
C SER A 73 14.49 3.87 -0.94
N ALA A 74 15.35 4.79 -0.51
CA ALA A 74 14.97 6.15 -0.11
C ALA A 74 14.50 6.99 -1.31
N LEU A 75 15.31 7.05 -2.38
CA LEU A 75 14.96 7.78 -3.61
C LEU A 75 13.71 7.21 -4.27
N GLY A 76 13.59 5.88 -4.29
CA GLY A 76 12.42 5.18 -4.81
C GLY A 76 11.15 5.56 -4.07
N GLY A 77 11.21 5.57 -2.72
CA GLY A 77 10.10 6.03 -1.91
C GLY A 77 9.70 7.48 -2.22
N LEU A 78 10.69 8.37 -2.34
CA LEU A 78 10.47 9.79 -2.65
C LEU A 78 9.78 9.98 -4.01
N ILE A 79 10.30 9.31 -5.04
CA ILE A 79 9.75 9.35 -6.41
C ILE A 79 8.33 8.76 -6.45
N PHE A 80 8.11 7.63 -5.76
CA PHE A 80 6.78 7.01 -5.66
C PHE A 80 5.78 8.00 -5.03
N GLY A 81 6.16 8.61 -3.91
CA GLY A 81 5.32 9.57 -3.20
C GLY A 81 4.98 10.80 -4.05
N PHE A 82 5.95 11.33 -4.78
CA PHE A 82 5.74 12.44 -5.69
C PHE A 82 4.77 12.05 -6.82
N GLY A 83 4.95 10.88 -7.45
CA GLY A 83 4.01 10.34 -8.44
C GLY A 83 2.60 10.15 -7.89
N ALA A 84 2.47 9.63 -6.67
CA ALA A 84 1.18 9.43 -6.01
C ALA A 84 0.46 10.77 -5.77
N ALA A 85 1.18 11.84 -5.45
CA ALA A 85 0.59 13.17 -5.34
C ALA A 85 0.01 13.66 -6.68
N PHE A 86 0.74 13.53 -7.80
CA PHE A 86 0.24 13.92 -9.13
C PHE A 86 -0.90 13.03 -9.64
N ASN A 87 -0.93 11.78 -9.22
CA ASN A 87 -2.05 10.89 -9.49
C ASN A 87 -3.31 11.23 -8.66
N GLY A 88 -3.16 11.95 -7.54
CA GLY A 88 -4.26 12.18 -6.59
C GLY A 88 -4.65 10.93 -5.79
N GLY A 89 -3.74 9.95 -5.69
CA GLY A 89 -4.01 8.68 -5.03
C GLY A 89 -2.77 7.81 -4.89
N CYS A 90 -2.67 7.08 -3.78
CA CYS A 90 -1.69 6.01 -3.63
C CYS A 90 -2.18 4.71 -4.29
N GLY A 91 -1.36 3.64 -4.35
CA GLY A 91 -1.68 2.42 -5.10
C GLY A 91 -3.07 1.84 -4.81
N VAL A 92 -3.40 1.64 -3.52
CA VAL A 92 -4.73 1.13 -3.09
C VAL A 92 -5.85 2.10 -3.46
N SER A 93 -5.64 3.41 -3.29
CA SER A 93 -6.63 4.43 -3.64
C SER A 93 -6.87 4.51 -5.16
N THR A 94 -5.83 4.32 -5.98
CA THR A 94 -5.96 4.24 -7.44
C THR A 94 -6.90 3.11 -7.85
N ILE A 95 -6.72 1.92 -7.25
CA ILE A 95 -7.57 0.76 -7.52
C ILE A 95 -8.99 0.99 -6.99
N SER A 96 -9.13 1.59 -5.81
CA SER A 96 -10.44 1.88 -5.21
C SER A 96 -11.22 2.93 -6.02
N ARG A 97 -10.55 3.96 -6.56
CA ARG A 97 -11.12 4.95 -7.49
C ARG A 97 -11.51 4.32 -8.82
N PHE A 98 -10.68 3.43 -9.36
CA PHE A 98 -11.03 2.63 -10.54
C PHE A 98 -12.30 1.80 -10.30
N ALA A 99 -12.40 1.13 -9.15
CA ALA A 99 -13.58 0.38 -8.74
C ALA A 99 -14.84 1.26 -8.54
N ARG A 100 -14.69 2.57 -8.30
CA ARG A 100 -15.81 3.54 -8.31
C ARG A 100 -16.26 3.97 -9.70
N GLY A 101 -15.58 3.55 -10.78
CA GLY A 101 -15.92 3.93 -12.15
C GLY A 101 -15.08 5.08 -12.73
N GLN A 102 -14.00 5.50 -12.05
CA GLN A 102 -13.07 6.48 -12.60
C GLN A 102 -12.09 5.82 -13.56
N VAL A 103 -12.43 5.75 -14.85
CA VAL A 103 -11.67 4.96 -15.83
C VAL A 103 -10.24 5.48 -16.05
N MET A 104 -9.96 6.76 -15.77
CA MET A 104 -8.61 7.31 -15.90
C MET A 104 -7.59 6.64 -15.00
N MET A 105 -8.01 6.06 -13.87
CA MET A 105 -7.13 5.34 -12.96
C MET A 105 -6.53 4.08 -13.59
N ALA A 106 -7.19 3.50 -14.62
CA ALA A 106 -6.62 2.42 -15.41
C ALA A 106 -5.31 2.86 -16.09
N ALA A 107 -5.25 4.11 -16.57
CA ALA A 107 -4.03 4.65 -17.18
C ALA A 107 -2.89 4.70 -16.16
N THR A 108 -3.16 5.07 -14.90
CA THR A 108 -2.16 5.01 -13.82
C THR A 108 -1.67 3.59 -13.57
N ILE A 109 -2.58 2.61 -13.49
CA ILE A 109 -2.22 1.19 -13.27
C ILE A 109 -1.35 0.68 -14.42
N LEU A 110 -1.71 1.02 -15.67
CA LEU A 110 -0.93 0.67 -16.86
C LEU A 110 0.45 1.34 -16.87
N GLY A 111 0.54 2.62 -16.52
CA GLY A 111 1.83 3.32 -16.41
C GLY A 111 2.72 2.72 -15.32
N TRP A 112 2.11 2.34 -14.20
CA TRP A 112 2.81 1.65 -13.12
C TRP A 112 3.36 0.30 -13.57
N LEU A 113 2.55 -0.52 -14.23
CA LEU A 113 2.99 -1.80 -14.80
C LEU A 113 4.08 -1.60 -15.86
N ALA A 114 3.92 -0.61 -16.74
CA ALA A 114 4.90 -0.29 -17.78
C ALA A 114 6.28 0.01 -17.17
N SER A 115 6.35 0.76 -16.07
CA SER A 115 7.63 1.01 -15.41
C SER A 115 8.26 -0.25 -14.82
N TRP A 116 7.47 -1.18 -14.26
CA TRP A 116 7.99 -2.47 -13.81
C TRP A 116 8.55 -3.32 -14.98
N LEU A 117 7.91 -3.25 -16.15
CA LEU A 117 8.37 -3.95 -17.36
C LEU A 117 9.65 -3.32 -17.94
N LEU A 118 9.73 -1.99 -17.95
CA LEU A 118 10.82 -1.26 -18.61
C LEU A 118 12.07 -1.09 -17.74
N PHE A 119 11.91 -0.96 -16.41
CA PHE A 119 13.00 -0.55 -15.53
C PHE A 119 13.40 -1.60 -14.50
N SER A 120 12.77 -2.78 -14.47
CA SER A 120 13.12 -3.83 -13.51
C SER A 120 14.58 -4.25 -13.63
N GLU A 121 15.08 -4.57 -14.82
CA GLU A 121 16.50 -4.93 -15.01
C GLU A 121 17.47 -3.81 -14.65
N LEU A 122 17.11 -2.57 -14.98
CA LEU A 122 18.02 -1.43 -14.84
C LEU A 122 18.10 -0.94 -13.38
N LEU A 123 16.98 -0.98 -12.66
CA LEU A 123 16.85 -0.36 -11.34
C LEU A 123 16.69 -1.37 -10.19
N VAL A 124 16.52 -2.67 -10.46
CA VAL A 124 16.57 -3.74 -9.43
C VAL A 124 18.04 -4.02 -9.09
N GLY A 125 18.70 -3.04 -8.46
CA GLY A 125 20.15 -3.07 -8.25
C GLY A 125 20.63 -3.01 -6.81
N SER A 126 19.77 -2.80 -5.80
CA SER A 126 20.27 -2.59 -4.43
C SER A 126 19.25 -2.91 -3.34
N ALA A 127 18.72 -4.14 -3.34
CA ALA A 127 18.13 -4.66 -2.11
C ALA A 127 19.22 -4.63 -1.02
N GLY A 128 18.94 -3.97 0.10
CA GLY A 128 19.93 -3.85 1.16
C GLY A 128 20.29 -5.19 1.79
N LYS A 129 21.43 -5.22 2.49
CA LYS A 129 21.84 -6.42 3.23
C LYS A 129 20.72 -6.86 4.17
N GLN A 130 20.43 -8.16 4.17
CA GLN A 130 19.46 -8.73 5.09
C GLN A 130 20.07 -8.80 6.48
N TYR A 131 19.26 -8.52 7.50
CA TYR A 131 19.60 -8.78 8.90
C TYR A 131 18.55 -9.68 9.52
N GLN A 132 18.92 -10.49 10.50
CA GLN A 132 17.98 -11.31 11.23
C GLN A 132 17.58 -10.61 12.53
N LEU A 133 16.28 -10.53 12.76
CA LEU A 133 15.72 -10.06 14.01
C LEU A 133 15.30 -11.28 14.84
N SER A 134 15.63 -11.30 16.13
CA SER A 134 15.15 -12.36 17.03
C SER A 134 13.63 -12.37 17.07
N ALA A 135 13.02 -13.56 17.01
CA ALA A 135 11.57 -13.72 17.07
C ALA A 135 10.95 -13.06 18.31
N VAL A 136 11.64 -13.14 19.46
CA VAL A 136 11.21 -12.52 20.71
C VAL A 136 11.21 -10.99 20.61
N ALA A 137 12.26 -10.41 20.02
CA ALA A 137 12.34 -8.97 19.81
C ALA A 137 11.25 -8.48 18.85
N HIS A 138 11.06 -9.19 17.74
CA HIS A 138 10.04 -8.87 16.74
C HIS A 138 8.63 -8.88 17.34
N MET A 139 8.24 -9.99 17.97
CA MET A 139 6.91 -10.13 18.58
C MET A 139 6.73 -9.15 19.74
N GLY A 140 7.74 -9.00 20.60
CA GLY A 140 7.71 -8.06 21.72
C GLY A 140 7.47 -6.62 21.29
N THR A 141 8.15 -6.14 20.25
CA THR A 141 7.94 -4.80 19.70
C THR A 141 6.53 -4.62 19.14
N LEU A 142 6.02 -5.57 18.35
CA LEU A 142 4.68 -5.48 17.76
C LEU A 142 3.56 -5.55 18.80
N ILE A 143 3.69 -6.43 19.80
CA ILE A 143 2.73 -6.54 20.91
C ILE A 143 2.71 -5.23 21.71
N THR A 144 3.88 -4.72 22.09
CA THR A 144 3.96 -3.47 22.86
C THR A 144 3.34 -2.30 22.11
N LEU A 145 3.68 -2.16 20.82
CA LEU A 145 3.10 -1.14 19.95
C LEU A 145 1.57 -1.30 19.83
N SER A 146 1.09 -2.52 19.63
CA SER A 146 -0.35 -2.82 19.54
C SER A 146 -1.10 -2.43 20.81
N VAL A 147 -0.58 -2.76 21.99
CA VAL A 147 -1.19 -2.41 23.28
C VAL A 147 -1.28 -0.89 23.44
N ILE A 148 -0.20 -0.16 23.13
CA ILE A 148 -0.20 1.31 23.19
C ILE A 148 -1.27 1.89 22.25
N LEU A 149 -1.36 1.40 21.02
CA LEU A 149 -2.32 1.91 20.04
C LEU A 149 -3.77 1.57 20.40
N LEU A 150 -4.03 0.41 20.98
CA LEU A 150 -5.35 0.08 21.51
C LEU A 150 -5.74 1.01 22.66
N ILE A 151 -4.83 1.30 23.60
CA ILE A 151 -5.09 2.27 24.67
C ILE A 151 -5.41 3.65 24.09
N VAL A 152 -4.63 4.12 23.11
CA VAL A 152 -4.88 5.39 22.40
C VAL A 152 -6.24 5.38 21.72
N ALA A 153 -6.59 4.30 21.01
CA ALA A 153 -7.87 4.16 20.32
C ALA A 153 -9.06 4.23 21.29
N PHE A 154 -9.01 3.50 22.40
CA PHE A 154 -10.10 3.47 23.38
C PHE A 154 -10.23 4.76 24.19
N LYS A 155 -9.13 5.51 24.39
CA LYS A 155 -9.17 6.86 25.01
C LYS A 155 -9.64 7.96 24.07
N SER A 156 -9.62 7.72 22.76
CA SER A 156 -10.06 8.70 21.76
C SER A 156 -11.59 8.80 21.67
N ASP A 157 -12.07 9.88 21.05
CA ASP A 157 -13.49 10.06 20.71
C ASP A 157 -14.01 8.94 19.80
N ALA A 158 -15.34 8.81 19.69
CA ALA A 158 -15.97 7.71 18.98
C ALA A 158 -15.58 7.62 17.49
N SER A 159 -15.37 8.77 16.83
CA SER A 159 -14.99 8.82 15.41
C SER A 159 -13.55 8.35 15.23
N THR A 160 -12.63 8.93 16.01
CA THR A 160 -11.20 8.57 15.99
C THR A 160 -10.97 7.12 16.40
N ARG A 161 -11.73 6.62 17.40
CA ARG A 161 -11.68 5.22 17.81
C ARG A 161 -12.08 4.28 16.68
N THR A 162 -13.17 4.60 15.98
CA THR A 162 -13.65 3.79 14.83
C THR A 162 -12.59 3.76 13.74
N LEU A 163 -11.93 4.89 13.47
CA LEU A 163 -10.82 4.97 12.52
C LEU A 163 -9.65 4.07 12.93
N TRP A 164 -9.17 4.17 14.18
CA TRP A 164 -8.08 3.34 14.68
C TRP A 164 -8.39 1.86 14.60
N LEU A 165 -9.56 1.44 15.08
CA LEU A 165 -9.97 0.03 15.05
C LEU A 165 -10.12 -0.50 13.62
N SER A 166 -10.62 0.33 12.69
CA SER A 166 -10.70 -0.04 11.28
C SER A 166 -9.31 -0.24 10.65
N MET A 167 -8.37 0.67 10.92
CA MET A 167 -7.01 0.59 10.37
C MET A 167 -6.21 -0.59 10.96
N LEU A 168 -6.32 -0.81 12.28
CA LEU A 168 -5.73 -1.96 12.95
C LEU A 168 -6.35 -3.28 12.45
N GLY A 169 -7.67 -3.30 12.22
CA GLY A 169 -8.37 -4.44 11.63
C GLY A 169 -7.88 -4.77 10.22
N ILE A 170 -7.70 -3.76 9.36
CA ILE A 170 -7.08 -3.93 8.03
C ILE A 170 -5.70 -4.56 8.16
N GLY A 171 -4.85 -4.06 9.07
CA GLY A 171 -3.50 -4.62 9.29
C GLY A 171 -3.50 -6.06 9.81
N ALA A 172 -4.40 -6.40 10.74
CA ALA A 172 -4.54 -7.76 11.25
C ALA A 172 -4.94 -8.74 10.14
N MET A 173 -5.95 -8.40 9.34
CA MET A 173 -6.39 -9.21 8.20
C MET A 173 -5.31 -9.30 7.12
N ALA A 174 -4.64 -8.19 6.81
CA ALA A 174 -3.50 -8.16 5.88
C ALA A 174 -2.40 -9.13 6.31
N GLY A 175 -2.14 -9.22 7.61
CA GLY A 175 -1.19 -10.19 8.16
C GLY A 175 -1.61 -11.63 7.97
N LEU A 176 -2.89 -11.95 8.18
CA LEU A 176 -3.42 -13.30 7.95
C LEU A 176 -3.35 -13.69 6.47
N VAL A 177 -3.59 -12.75 5.55
CA VAL A 177 -3.39 -12.97 4.11
C VAL A 177 -1.90 -13.15 3.78
N PHE A 178 -1.01 -12.39 4.43
CA PHE A 178 0.44 -12.49 4.22
C PHE A 178 1.01 -13.88 4.57
N ILE A 179 0.52 -14.55 5.62
CA ILE A 179 0.94 -15.92 5.94
C ILE A 179 0.70 -16.85 4.74
N TYR A 180 -0.44 -16.67 4.06
CA TYR A 180 -0.82 -17.52 2.94
C TYR A 180 -0.05 -17.18 1.66
N GLU A 181 0.06 -15.89 1.32
CA GLU A 181 0.80 -15.43 0.14
C GLU A 181 1.52 -14.10 0.46
N PRO A 182 2.83 -14.12 0.73
CA PRO A 182 3.59 -12.93 1.14
C PRO A 182 3.57 -11.76 0.15
N HIS A 183 3.30 -12.02 -1.13
CA HIS A 183 3.29 -11.01 -2.20
C HIS A 183 1.88 -10.61 -2.65
N TRP A 184 0.85 -10.85 -1.82
CA TRP A 184 -0.56 -10.62 -2.15
C TRP A 184 -0.91 -9.18 -2.54
N THR A 185 -0.13 -8.20 -2.08
CA THR A 185 -0.41 -6.76 -2.29
C THR A 185 -0.49 -6.40 -3.78
N PRO A 186 -1.32 -5.44 -4.20
CA PRO A 186 -1.37 -4.98 -5.58
C PRO A 186 0.00 -4.63 -6.18
N SER A 187 0.83 -3.88 -5.45
CA SER A 187 2.23 -3.62 -5.82
C SER A 187 3.02 -4.90 -6.06
N GLY A 188 2.83 -5.89 -5.18
CA GLY A 188 3.49 -7.19 -5.24
C GLY A 188 3.10 -7.97 -6.50
N LEU A 189 1.83 -7.93 -6.90
CA LEU A 189 1.36 -8.55 -8.14
C LEU A 189 2.01 -7.86 -9.36
N LEU A 190 1.97 -6.53 -9.44
CA LEU A 190 2.58 -5.79 -10.55
C LEU A 190 4.09 -6.02 -10.65
N LYS A 191 4.79 -6.04 -9.51
CA LYS A 191 6.21 -6.42 -9.41
C LYS A 191 6.45 -7.82 -9.97
N SER A 192 5.64 -8.79 -9.55
CA SER A 192 5.82 -10.19 -9.94
C SER A 192 5.59 -10.39 -11.45
N ILE A 193 4.57 -9.73 -12.01
CA ILE A 193 4.34 -9.72 -13.47
C ILE A 193 5.52 -9.08 -14.19
N GLY A 194 5.95 -7.89 -13.75
CA GLY A 194 7.02 -7.14 -14.41
C GLY A 194 8.35 -7.88 -14.45
N VAL A 195 8.75 -8.49 -13.32
CA VAL A 195 10.01 -9.23 -13.20
C VAL A 195 9.95 -10.58 -13.94
N SER A 196 8.78 -11.22 -14.03
CA SER A 196 8.63 -12.49 -14.75
C SER A 196 8.81 -12.34 -16.26
N VAL A 197 8.30 -11.26 -16.84
CA VAL A 197 8.38 -11.02 -18.29
C VAL A 197 9.82 -10.95 -18.79
N TRP A 198 10.75 -10.43 -17.99
CA TRP A 198 12.15 -10.31 -18.40
C TRP A 198 12.98 -11.57 -18.15
N ASN A 199 12.66 -12.32 -17.10
CA ASN A 199 13.45 -13.49 -16.69
C ASN A 199 13.22 -14.74 -17.57
N GLY A 200 12.34 -14.69 -18.58
CA GLY A 200 12.35 -15.60 -19.73
C GLY A 200 12.12 -17.11 -19.47
N HIS A 201 11.80 -17.51 -18.24
CA HIS A 201 11.49 -18.91 -17.88
C HIS A 201 10.00 -19.04 -17.58
N ASP A 202 9.33 -20.05 -18.17
CA ASP A 202 7.90 -20.33 -18.00
C ASP A 202 7.49 -20.52 -16.52
N ASP A 203 8.42 -20.94 -15.66
CA ASP A 203 8.20 -21.14 -14.21
C ASP A 203 8.24 -19.85 -13.37
N SER A 204 8.53 -18.69 -13.99
CA SER A 204 8.66 -17.42 -13.28
C SER A 204 7.34 -16.65 -13.11
N TRP A 205 6.26 -17.10 -13.77
CA TRP A 205 4.97 -16.41 -13.75
C TRP A 205 4.35 -16.42 -12.35
N PRO A 206 3.65 -15.34 -11.93
CA PRO A 206 3.02 -15.31 -10.62
C PRO A 206 1.97 -16.41 -10.49
N ARG A 207 1.96 -17.05 -9.32
CA ARG A 207 0.95 -18.02 -8.91
C ARG A 207 -0.47 -17.47 -9.10
N VAL A 208 -1.38 -18.30 -9.62
CA VAL A 208 -2.78 -17.93 -9.93
C VAL A 208 -3.52 -17.40 -8.70
N GLU A 209 -3.14 -17.85 -7.51
CA GLU A 209 -3.67 -17.43 -6.23
C GLU A 209 -3.51 -15.92 -5.99
N ARG A 210 -2.42 -15.30 -6.49
CA ARG A 210 -2.21 -13.85 -6.38
C ARG A 210 -3.25 -13.07 -7.19
N PHE A 211 -3.67 -13.60 -8.34
CA PHE A 211 -4.73 -13.01 -9.14
C PHE A 211 -6.08 -13.17 -8.45
N TYR A 212 -6.37 -14.31 -7.84
CA TYR A 212 -7.60 -14.50 -7.05
C TYR A 212 -7.65 -13.53 -5.86
N LEU A 213 -6.55 -13.31 -5.16
CA LEU A 213 -6.48 -12.34 -4.07
C LEU A 213 -6.70 -10.91 -4.59
N PHE A 214 -6.07 -10.53 -5.70
CA PHE A 214 -6.28 -9.22 -6.31
C PHE A 214 -7.75 -9.00 -6.74
N VAL A 215 -8.36 -10.00 -7.38
CA VAL A 215 -9.78 -9.97 -7.76
C VAL A 215 -10.66 -9.87 -6.51
N GLY A 216 -10.38 -10.65 -5.45
CA GLY A 216 -11.09 -10.57 -4.18
C GLY A 216 -11.03 -9.17 -3.55
N LEU A 217 -9.85 -8.54 -3.57
CA LEU A 217 -9.66 -7.15 -3.12
C LEU A 217 -10.54 -6.18 -3.92
N VAL A 218 -10.50 -6.25 -5.25
CA VAL A 218 -11.29 -5.38 -6.14
C VAL A 218 -12.79 -5.62 -5.96
N LEU A 219 -13.23 -6.88 -5.85
CA LEU A 219 -14.63 -7.22 -5.60
C LEU A 219 -15.11 -6.60 -4.28
N GLY A 220 -14.31 -6.67 -3.22
CA GLY A 220 -14.60 -5.98 -1.95
C GLY A 220 -14.79 -4.48 -2.12
N MET A 221 -13.92 -3.83 -2.91
CA MET A 221 -14.04 -2.40 -3.22
C MET A 221 -15.28 -2.07 -4.04
N VAL A 222 -15.62 -2.89 -5.04
CA VAL A 222 -16.81 -2.72 -5.89
C VAL A 222 -18.09 -2.90 -5.06
N ILE A 223 -18.17 -3.95 -4.23
CA ILE A 223 -19.31 -4.19 -3.33
C ILE A 223 -19.52 -2.98 -2.42
N ALA A 224 -18.45 -2.48 -1.79
CA ALA A 224 -18.51 -1.27 -0.99
C ALA A 224 -18.95 -0.05 -1.80
N ALA A 225 -18.46 0.13 -3.04
CA ALA A 225 -18.85 1.24 -3.90
C ALA A 225 -20.35 1.23 -4.24
N VAL A 226 -20.91 0.04 -4.51
CA VAL A 226 -22.34 -0.14 -4.81
C VAL A 226 -23.18 0.12 -3.57
N ILE A 227 -22.83 -0.47 -2.41
CA ILE A 227 -23.57 -0.30 -1.16
C ILE A 227 -23.58 1.16 -0.71
N THR A 228 -22.44 1.85 -0.81
CA THR A 228 -22.30 3.27 -0.46
C THR A 228 -22.85 4.22 -1.53
N LYS A 229 -23.37 3.69 -2.65
CA LYS A 229 -23.82 4.47 -3.82
C LYS A 229 -22.78 5.48 -4.31
N SER A 230 -21.51 5.13 -4.18
CA SER A 230 -20.37 5.97 -4.59
C SER A 230 -19.85 5.65 -6.00
N PHE A 231 -20.43 4.65 -6.66
CA PHE A 231 -20.11 4.33 -8.05
C PHE A 231 -20.61 5.45 -8.99
N LYS A 232 -19.67 6.05 -9.72
CA LYS A 232 -19.90 7.09 -10.73
C LYS A 232 -18.99 6.82 -11.91
N PHE A 233 -19.57 6.50 -13.05
CA PHE A 233 -18.82 6.32 -14.28
C PHE A 233 -18.32 7.68 -14.78
N GLU A 234 -17.01 7.88 -14.77
CA GLU A 234 -16.37 9.14 -15.16
C GLU A 234 -15.41 8.86 -16.31
N LEU A 235 -15.81 9.24 -17.53
CA LEU A 235 -14.94 9.23 -18.69
C LEU A 235 -13.94 10.39 -18.63
N ALA A 236 -12.75 10.15 -19.17
CA ALA A 236 -11.66 11.11 -19.15
C ALA A 236 -11.20 11.45 -20.56
N SER A 237 -10.80 12.71 -20.74
CA SER A 237 -10.14 13.16 -21.97
C SER A 237 -8.77 12.48 -22.12
N VAL A 238 -8.29 12.38 -23.36
CA VAL A 238 -6.98 11.79 -23.69
C VAL A 238 -5.85 12.47 -22.91
N MET A 239 -5.90 13.79 -22.74
CA MET A 239 -4.91 14.53 -21.96
C MET A 239 -4.92 14.12 -20.48
N ARG A 240 -6.09 13.87 -19.89
CA ARG A 240 -6.20 13.42 -18.50
C ARG A 240 -5.68 11.98 -18.36
N LEU A 241 -6.01 11.10 -19.31
CA LEU A 241 -5.45 9.74 -19.38
C LEU A 241 -3.92 9.76 -19.46
N PHE A 242 -3.35 10.61 -20.32
CA PHE A 242 -1.90 10.75 -20.45
C PHE A 242 -1.25 11.22 -19.14
N LYS A 243 -1.81 12.23 -18.46
CA LYS A 243 -1.31 12.69 -17.15
C LYS A 243 -1.32 11.58 -16.10
N HIS A 244 -2.39 10.80 -16.02
CA HIS A 244 -2.48 9.65 -15.10
C HIS A 244 -1.49 8.54 -15.46
N PHE A 245 -1.31 8.25 -16.75
CA PHE A 245 -0.30 7.31 -17.21
C PHE A 245 1.12 7.76 -16.82
N MET A 246 1.47 9.04 -17.02
CA MET A 246 2.77 9.59 -16.59
C MET A 246 2.96 9.53 -15.07
N ALA A 247 1.92 9.87 -14.28
CA ALA A 247 1.97 9.75 -12.83
C ALA A 247 2.13 8.27 -12.39
N GLY A 248 1.46 7.35 -13.08
CA GLY A 248 1.60 5.91 -12.90
C GLY A 248 3.03 5.43 -13.19
N MET A 249 3.64 5.89 -14.28
CA MET A 249 5.04 5.56 -14.59
C MET A 249 5.98 6.05 -13.48
N LEU A 250 5.76 7.25 -12.95
CA LEU A 250 6.56 7.80 -11.87
C LEU A 250 6.40 7.00 -10.57
N MET A 251 5.15 6.65 -10.22
CA MET A 251 4.87 5.70 -9.13
C MET A 251 5.61 4.38 -9.37
N GLY A 252 5.60 3.85 -10.60
CA GLY A 252 6.26 2.61 -10.92
C GLY A 252 7.78 2.63 -10.84
N VAL A 253 8.44 3.68 -11.36
CA VAL A 253 9.90 3.84 -11.21
C VAL A 253 10.27 3.87 -9.73
N GLY A 254 9.52 4.63 -8.93
CA GLY A 254 9.71 4.66 -7.48
C GLY A 254 9.49 3.29 -6.82
N ALA A 255 8.48 2.55 -7.24
CA ALA A 255 8.19 1.20 -6.73
C ALA A 255 9.28 0.19 -7.08
N VAL A 256 9.85 0.26 -8.30
CA VAL A 256 10.98 -0.58 -8.72
C VAL A 256 12.18 -0.34 -7.82
N MET A 257 12.58 0.93 -7.65
CA MET A 257 13.72 1.33 -6.81
C MET A 257 13.52 1.01 -5.32
N ALA A 258 12.29 1.14 -4.81
CA ALA A 258 11.94 0.82 -3.43
C ALA A 258 11.65 -0.66 -3.18
N GLY A 259 11.57 -1.48 -4.24
CA GLY A 259 11.22 -2.90 -4.15
C GLY A 259 9.74 -3.18 -3.85
N GLY A 260 8.87 -2.17 -3.96
CA GLY A 260 7.43 -2.22 -3.73
C GLY A 260 6.82 -0.81 -3.56
N GLY A 261 5.53 -0.67 -3.82
CA GLY A 261 4.78 0.57 -3.58
C GLY A 261 4.31 0.71 -2.14
N ASN A 262 3.50 1.74 -1.86
CA ASN A 262 3.12 2.12 -0.50
C ASN A 262 2.38 1.01 0.29
N ASP A 263 1.59 0.17 -0.37
CA ASP A 263 0.91 -0.99 0.22
C ASP A 263 1.88 -2.07 0.68
N SER A 264 2.87 -2.44 -0.14
CA SER A 264 3.90 -3.41 0.28
C SER A 264 4.76 -2.85 1.41
N GLN A 265 5.16 -1.57 1.34
CA GLN A 265 5.97 -0.98 2.41
C GLN A 265 5.18 -0.91 3.73
N LEU A 266 3.89 -0.55 3.66
CA LEU A 266 3.05 -0.36 4.84
C LEU A 266 2.56 -1.67 5.48
N LEU A 267 2.08 -2.61 4.67
CA LEU A 267 1.39 -3.82 5.16
C LEU A 267 2.31 -5.02 5.28
N VAL A 268 3.50 -4.97 4.66
CA VAL A 268 4.46 -6.08 4.68
C VAL A 268 5.79 -5.66 5.32
N ALA A 269 6.44 -4.61 4.81
CA ALA A 269 7.80 -4.26 5.25
C ALA A 269 7.85 -3.62 6.64
N LEU A 270 6.93 -2.69 6.96
CA LEU A 270 6.85 -2.08 8.29
C LEU A 270 6.52 -3.10 9.40
N PRO A 271 5.52 -4.00 9.25
CA PRO A 271 5.25 -5.02 10.26
C PRO A 271 6.36 -6.06 10.38
N ALA A 272 7.13 -6.30 9.31
CA ALA A 272 8.37 -7.05 9.36
C ALA A 272 9.50 -6.33 10.12
N LEU A 273 9.29 -5.08 10.56
CA LEU A 273 10.29 -4.21 11.17
C LEU A 273 11.53 -4.00 10.28
N SER A 274 11.32 -3.94 8.95
CA SER A 274 12.38 -3.64 7.99
C SER A 274 12.75 -2.14 8.03
N LEU A 275 14.03 -1.85 8.26
CA LEU A 275 14.56 -0.49 8.20
C LEU A 275 14.47 0.10 6.78
N ALA A 276 14.69 -0.71 5.74
CA ALA A 276 14.45 -0.29 4.35
C ALA A 276 12.99 0.12 4.13
N GLY A 277 12.03 -0.67 4.60
CA GLY A 277 10.61 -0.35 4.50
C GLY A 277 10.21 0.90 5.27
N LEU A 278 10.81 1.12 6.45
CA LEU A 278 10.63 2.34 7.23
C LEU A 278 11.12 3.58 6.47
N VAL A 279 12.35 3.55 5.98
CA VAL A 279 12.95 4.66 5.22
C VAL A 279 12.15 4.92 3.94
N ALA A 280 11.81 3.87 3.19
CA ALA A 280 11.01 4.00 1.97
C ALA A 280 9.64 4.64 2.27
N THR A 281 8.95 4.21 3.34
CA THR A 281 7.65 4.78 3.72
C THR A 281 7.74 6.25 4.13
N LEU A 282 8.76 6.62 4.92
CA LEU A 282 8.99 8.03 5.27
C LEU A 282 9.28 8.88 4.04
N CYS A 283 10.10 8.37 3.12
CA CYS A 283 10.36 9.04 1.84
C CYS A 283 9.10 9.14 0.97
N ILE A 284 8.20 8.14 0.96
CA ILE A 284 6.89 8.24 0.30
C ILE A 284 6.08 9.39 0.88
N VAL A 285 5.98 9.49 2.21
CA VAL A 285 5.25 10.58 2.88
C VAL A 285 5.84 11.95 2.51
N ILE A 286 7.17 12.07 2.52
CA ILE A 286 7.88 13.31 2.12
C ILE A 286 7.62 13.63 0.65
N GLY A 287 7.69 12.62 -0.24
CA GLY A 287 7.44 12.79 -1.67
C GLY A 287 6.02 13.27 -1.96
N ILE A 288 5.04 12.71 -1.24
CA ILE A 288 3.64 13.17 -1.31
C ILE A 288 3.54 14.62 -0.83
N TYR A 289 4.16 14.95 0.31
CA TYR A 289 4.15 16.32 0.85
C TYR A 289 4.70 17.34 -0.16
N ILE A 290 5.84 17.02 -0.78
CA ILE A 290 6.46 17.86 -1.81
C ILE A 290 5.52 18.00 -3.01
N GLY A 291 5.02 16.88 -3.55
CA GLY A 291 4.14 16.89 -4.72
C GLY A 291 2.85 17.68 -4.50
N VAL A 292 2.20 17.49 -3.34
CA VAL A 292 1.01 18.26 -2.95
C VAL A 292 1.34 19.75 -2.83
N THR A 293 2.48 20.10 -2.24
CA THR A 293 2.90 21.51 -2.11
C THR A 293 3.19 22.17 -3.45
N VAL A 294 3.84 21.45 -4.38
CA VAL A 294 4.11 21.92 -5.74
C VAL A 294 2.79 22.18 -6.49
N GLN A 295 1.82 21.27 -6.40
CA GLN A 295 0.50 21.47 -7.02
C GLN A 295 -0.23 22.70 -6.46
N ARG A 296 -0.18 22.91 -5.14
CA ARG A 296 -0.80 24.08 -4.50
C ARG A 296 -0.23 25.40 -5.03
N ARG A 297 1.09 25.47 -5.25
CA ARG A 297 1.74 26.66 -5.80
C ARG A 297 1.34 26.95 -7.25
N HIS A 298 1.16 25.91 -8.06
CA HIS A 298 0.76 26.07 -9.48
C HIS A 298 -0.74 26.34 -9.68
N SER A 299 -1.60 25.79 -8.83
CA SER A 299 -3.06 25.89 -9.00
C SER A 299 -3.71 27.07 -8.25
N GLY A 300 -2.99 27.77 -7.38
CA GLY A 300 -3.52 28.92 -6.63
C GLY A 300 -4.76 28.64 -5.75
N THR A 301 -5.14 27.37 -5.56
CA THR A 301 -6.41 26.96 -4.94
C THR A 301 -6.19 26.39 -3.53
N THR A 302 -7.12 26.66 -2.62
CA THR A 302 -7.18 26.12 -1.24
C THR A 302 -7.34 24.59 -1.24
N LEU A 303 -6.93 23.92 -0.15
CA LEU A 303 -6.94 22.46 -0.03
C LEU A 303 -8.34 21.88 -0.23
N ASN A 304 -8.58 21.26 -1.40
CA ASN A 304 -9.70 20.34 -1.55
C ASN A 304 -9.28 19.00 -0.94
N ILE A 305 -9.76 18.72 0.26
CA ILE A 305 -9.43 17.51 1.04
C ILE A 305 -10.10 16.27 0.41
N ASP A 306 -11.14 16.48 -0.42
CA ASP A 306 -12.03 15.44 -0.94
C ASP A 306 -11.69 14.94 -2.37
N GLU A 307 -10.64 15.45 -3.01
CA GLU A 307 -10.17 15.03 -4.36
C GLU A 307 -8.85 14.21 -4.37
#